data_AF-A0A8S0WTE6-F1
#
_entry.id   AF-A0A8S0WTE6-F1
#
_cell.length_a   1.000
_cell.length_b   1.000
_cell.length_c   1.000
_cell.angle_alpha   90.00
_cell.angle_beta   90.00
_cell.angle_gamma   90.00
#
_symmetry.space_group_name_H-M   'P 1'
#
loop_
_entity.id
_entity.type
_entity.pdbx_description
1 polymer ?
#
loop_
_entity_poly.entity_id
_entity_poly.type
_entity_poly.pdbx_seq_one_letter_code
_entity_poly.pdbx_strand_id
1 'polypeptide(L)'
;MGKRLLKWAEPHACSAALMTPTMQGKVKSTVMEVDERVHTLTESFELFAPEAHPGDWLLDRYADRLCFDECNPIQDRCLYLDELIATARADPLTVLAAADGSVPQSNQYQATSDTIIYKGQHKLNRTHYVSGRVTAPDVELNAIACAVRLAVKQANCQHIMVFTDSMGSAHRAVDPSMHSGQAFSLSVCRALQVWFKADDLRHITFVYVPSALRWDIHGEVHKYVTELKVRVGHRKMDNSTDTLCSQAAHSVLDLWSSTFQDPTYWGSEFLELQWPDRWPIQPLYLNGGPWLSYFGHSISEFTRVCWCITGHAPIGAYYRCFKINEPHGCTCRAALQSCQHVLFCCRDQYSVHYPWFLRDIALFLKHNPTAFGFN
;
A
#
# COMPACT_ATOMS: atom_id res chain seq x y z
N MET A 1 -5.33 50.31 -14.39
CA MET A 1 -4.01 50.42 -13.70
C MET A 1 -4.20 49.94 -12.26
N GLY A 2 -3.39 49.00 -11.78
CA GLY A 2 -3.33 48.62 -10.36
C GLY A 2 -3.90 47.24 -9.99
N LYS A 3 -3.31 46.15 -10.51
CA LYS A 3 -3.44 44.81 -9.89
C LYS A 3 -2.83 44.88 -8.48
N ARG A 4 -3.60 44.57 -7.44
CA ARG A 4 -3.06 44.28 -6.10
C ARG A 4 -2.22 43.01 -6.21
N LEU A 5 -0.90 43.17 -6.18
CA LEU A 5 0.05 42.08 -6.02
C LEU A 5 -0.19 41.45 -4.65
N LEU A 6 -0.58 40.17 -4.63
CA LEU A 6 -0.49 39.31 -3.46
C LEU A 6 0.97 39.35 -2.99
N LYS A 7 1.19 39.79 -1.75
CA LYS A 7 2.49 39.65 -1.09
C LYS A 7 2.78 38.16 -1.01
N TRP A 8 3.80 37.73 -1.75
CA TRP A 8 4.37 36.40 -1.64
C TRP A 8 4.82 36.23 -0.19
N ALA A 9 4.35 35.17 0.47
CA ALA A 9 4.88 34.81 1.78
C ALA A 9 6.38 34.54 1.61
N GLU A 10 7.21 35.17 2.44
CA GLU A 10 8.63 34.86 2.42
C GLU A 10 8.82 33.39 2.77
N PRO A 11 9.63 32.63 2.00
CA PRO A 11 9.89 31.24 2.31
C PRO A 11 10.44 31.11 3.73
N HIS A 12 9.96 30.12 4.46
CA HIS A 12 10.47 29.78 5.79
C HIS A 12 12.00 29.67 5.78
N ALA A 13 12.70 30.07 6.84
CA ALA A 13 14.18 30.10 6.87
C ALA A 13 14.84 28.73 6.58
N CYS A 14 14.10 27.64 6.82
CA CYS A 14 14.51 26.26 6.48
C CYS A 14 13.99 25.78 5.11
N SER A 15 13.48 26.65 4.24
CA SER A 15 12.98 26.31 2.91
C SER A 15 14.12 25.90 2.00
N ALA A 16 13.92 24.83 1.22
CA ALA A 16 14.89 24.33 0.24
C ALA A 16 15.29 25.41 -0.79
N ALA A 17 14.40 26.37 -1.07
CA ALA A 17 14.67 27.51 -1.96
C ALA A 17 15.72 28.49 -1.41
N LEU A 18 15.98 28.46 -0.10
CA LEU A 18 17.00 29.28 0.57
C LEU A 18 18.28 28.49 0.90
N MET A 19 18.34 27.21 0.54
CA MET A 19 19.50 26.36 0.80
C MET A 19 20.59 26.55 -0.26
N THR A 20 21.85 26.48 0.17
CA THR A 20 23.00 26.48 -0.76
C THR A 20 23.07 25.15 -1.53
N PRO A 21 23.67 25.11 -2.75
CA PRO A 21 23.81 23.88 -3.53
C PRO A 21 24.49 22.74 -2.75
N THR A 22 25.46 23.07 -1.90
CA THR A 22 26.14 22.11 -1.04
C THR A 22 25.24 21.55 0.07
N MET A 23 24.28 22.34 0.57
CA MET A 23 23.30 21.89 1.56
C MET A 23 22.18 21.08 0.90
N GLN A 24 21.71 21.49 -0.28
CA GLN A 24 20.76 20.69 -1.06
C GLN A 24 21.30 19.29 -1.37
N GLY A 25 22.58 19.18 -1.74
CA GLY A 25 23.24 17.88 -1.95
C GLY A 25 23.37 17.01 -0.67
N LYS A 26 23.20 17.59 0.52
CA LYS A 26 23.17 16.89 1.81
C LYS A 26 21.76 16.57 2.29
N VAL A 27 20.75 17.31 1.82
CA VAL A 27 19.34 17.10 2.16
C VAL A 27 18.76 16.08 1.19
N LYS A 28 18.98 14.80 1.51
CA LYS A 28 18.31 13.67 0.85
C LYS A 28 16.99 13.41 1.58
N SER A 29 15.98 14.22 1.29
CA SER A 29 14.60 13.89 1.72
C SER A 29 13.89 13.15 0.60
N THR A 30 12.97 12.25 0.96
CA THR A 30 12.10 11.53 0.01
C THR A 30 11.39 12.46 -0.97
N VAL A 31 11.06 13.68 -0.57
CA VAL A 31 10.39 14.68 -1.44
C VAL A 31 11.33 15.18 -2.54
N MET A 32 12.64 15.26 -2.28
CA MET A 32 13.64 15.69 -3.28
C MET A 32 14.05 14.57 -4.23
N GLU A 33 13.98 13.31 -3.80
CA GLU A 33 14.25 12.14 -4.65
C GLU A 33 13.14 11.87 -5.67
N VAL A 34 11.91 12.35 -5.41
CA VAL A 34 10.80 12.26 -6.39
C VAL A 34 11.15 13.02 -7.66
N ASP A 35 11.60 14.28 -7.56
CA ASP A 35 11.99 15.12 -8.70
C ASP A 35 13.11 14.47 -9.54
N GLU A 36 14.07 13.79 -8.90
CA GLU A 36 15.14 13.08 -9.60
C GLU A 36 14.61 11.92 -10.44
N ARG A 37 13.47 11.31 -10.10
CA ARG A 37 12.93 10.15 -10.82
C ARG A 37 11.68 10.44 -11.65
N VAL A 38 11.04 11.62 -11.51
CA VAL A 38 9.85 11.99 -12.31
C VAL A 38 10.10 11.84 -13.82
N HIS A 39 11.30 12.17 -14.31
CA HIS A 39 11.63 12.04 -15.74
C HIS A 39 11.61 10.58 -16.26
N THR A 40 11.64 9.60 -15.35
CA THR A 40 11.54 8.16 -15.68
C THR A 40 10.11 7.64 -15.68
N LEU A 41 9.15 8.43 -15.19
CA LEU A 41 7.73 8.12 -15.21
C LEU A 41 7.23 8.12 -16.66
N THR A 42 6.56 7.05 -17.06
CA THR A 42 5.95 6.95 -18.40
C THR A 42 4.44 7.07 -18.37
N GLU A 43 3.87 6.98 -17.17
CA GLU A 43 2.44 7.08 -16.95
C GLU A 43 1.92 8.50 -17.29
N SER A 44 0.75 8.55 -17.93
CA SER A 44 0.03 9.78 -18.22
C SER A 44 -1.13 9.97 -17.24
N PHE A 45 -1.27 11.19 -16.74
CA PHE A 45 -2.36 11.58 -15.85
C PHE A 45 -3.24 12.64 -16.50
N GLU A 46 -4.54 12.56 -16.26
CA GLU A 46 -5.49 13.61 -16.62
C GLU A 46 -6.09 14.21 -15.35
N LEU A 47 -5.45 15.28 -14.87
CA LEU A 47 -5.80 15.93 -13.59
C LEU A 47 -7.26 16.42 -13.51
N PHE A 48 -7.82 16.81 -14.66
CA PHE A 48 -9.17 17.38 -14.78
C PHE A 48 -10.00 16.56 -15.76
N ALA A 49 -9.84 15.24 -15.76
CA ALA A 49 -10.64 14.35 -16.58
C ALA A 49 -12.14 14.62 -16.34
N PRO A 50 -12.97 14.79 -17.39
CA PRO A 50 -14.41 14.98 -17.25
C PRO A 50 -15.05 13.93 -16.34
N GLU A 51 -14.62 12.68 -16.47
CA GLU A 51 -15.11 11.54 -15.70
C GLU A 51 -14.84 11.66 -14.20
N ALA A 52 -13.85 12.47 -13.80
CA ALA A 52 -13.48 12.69 -12.40
C ALA A 52 -14.24 13.85 -11.73
N HIS A 53 -15.17 14.52 -12.42
CA HIS A 53 -16.01 15.55 -11.80
C HIS A 53 -17.13 14.93 -10.95
N PRO A 54 -17.38 15.43 -9.73
CA PRO A 54 -18.51 14.97 -8.93
C PRO A 54 -19.83 15.07 -9.70
N GLY A 55 -20.64 14.00 -9.67
CA GLY A 55 -21.86 13.85 -10.46
C GLY A 55 -21.65 13.26 -11.86
N ASP A 56 -20.41 13.21 -12.34
CA ASP A 56 -20.03 12.60 -13.61
C ASP A 56 -19.31 11.25 -13.42
N TRP A 57 -19.05 10.85 -12.18
CA TRP A 57 -18.45 9.56 -11.87
C TRP A 57 -19.36 8.43 -12.33
N LEU A 58 -18.74 7.31 -12.73
CA LEU A 58 -19.47 6.12 -13.13
C LEU A 58 -20.38 5.63 -11.99
N LEU A 59 -19.85 5.65 -10.76
CA LEU A 59 -20.58 5.27 -9.54
C LEU A 59 -21.71 6.26 -9.19
N ASP A 60 -21.57 7.55 -9.48
CA ASP A 60 -22.63 8.53 -9.19
C ASP A 60 -23.86 8.32 -10.09
N ARG A 61 -23.64 7.90 -11.34
CA ARG A 61 -24.69 7.82 -12.36
C ARG A 61 -25.24 6.41 -12.60
N TYR A 62 -24.43 5.39 -12.36
CA TYR A 62 -24.72 4.01 -12.76
C TYR A 62 -24.37 3.00 -11.66
N ALA A 63 -24.41 3.39 -10.38
CA ALA A 63 -24.16 2.48 -9.26
C ALA A 63 -25.02 1.21 -9.32
N ASP A 64 -26.27 1.31 -9.77
CA ASP A 64 -27.20 0.19 -9.92
C ASP A 64 -26.80 -0.80 -11.02
N ARG A 65 -25.91 -0.40 -11.93
CA ARG A 65 -25.43 -1.19 -13.07
C ARG A 65 -24.03 -1.76 -12.86
N LEU A 66 -23.41 -1.50 -11.70
CA LEU A 66 -22.09 -1.96 -11.30
C LEU A 66 -22.21 -2.88 -10.09
N CYS A 67 -21.77 -4.12 -10.25
CA CYS A 67 -21.82 -5.11 -9.17
C CYS A 67 -20.43 -5.67 -8.87
N PHE A 68 -20.12 -5.83 -7.58
CA PHE A 68 -18.90 -6.44 -7.09
C PHE A 68 -19.29 -7.66 -6.24
N ASP A 69 -19.02 -8.85 -6.74
CA ASP A 69 -19.31 -10.11 -6.06
C ASP A 69 -18.08 -10.57 -5.27
N GLU A 70 -18.04 -10.13 -4.01
CA GLU A 70 -16.99 -10.38 -3.02
C GLU A 70 -17.52 -11.29 -1.90
N CYS A 71 -17.33 -12.61 -1.97
CA CYS A 71 -17.75 -13.51 -0.87
C CYS A 71 -16.86 -14.77 -0.72
N ASN A 72 -16.84 -15.35 0.50
CA ASN A 72 -16.04 -16.52 0.93
C ASN A 72 -16.89 -17.50 1.76
N PRO A 73 -16.63 -18.83 1.77
CA PRO A 73 -15.30 -19.49 1.76
C PRO A 73 -14.94 -20.27 0.48
N ILE A 74 -13.64 -20.57 0.32
CA ILE A 74 -12.98 -21.21 -0.84
C ILE A 74 -13.72 -22.45 -1.37
N GLN A 75 -14.29 -23.27 -0.49
CA GLN A 75 -14.88 -24.55 -0.86
C GLN A 75 -16.25 -24.38 -1.52
N ASP A 76 -17.09 -23.48 -1.00
CA ASP A 76 -18.38 -23.13 -1.60
C ASP A 76 -18.20 -22.19 -2.80
N ARG A 77 -17.12 -21.39 -2.82
CA ARG A 77 -16.86 -20.44 -3.90
C ARG A 77 -16.65 -21.15 -5.24
N CYS A 78 -15.98 -22.31 -5.28
CA CYS A 78 -15.79 -23.05 -6.52
C CYS A 78 -17.13 -23.50 -7.12
N LEU A 79 -18.00 -24.11 -6.30
CA LEU A 79 -19.34 -24.56 -6.73
C LEU A 79 -20.20 -23.38 -7.20
N TYR A 80 -20.18 -22.29 -6.45
CA TYR A 80 -20.87 -21.06 -6.83
C TYR A 80 -20.38 -20.52 -8.18
N LEU A 81 -19.05 -20.46 -8.39
CA LEU A 81 -18.47 -20.00 -9.65
C LEU A 81 -18.84 -20.92 -10.81
N ASP A 82 -18.89 -22.24 -10.58
CA ASP A 82 -19.31 -23.23 -11.59
C ASP A 82 -20.78 -23.03 -12.01
N GLU A 83 -21.68 -22.81 -11.05
CA GLU A 83 -23.09 -22.50 -11.32
C GLU A 83 -23.26 -21.14 -12.03
N LEU A 84 -22.52 -20.13 -11.56
CA LEU A 84 -22.52 -18.80 -12.12
C LEU A 84 -22.05 -18.79 -13.58
N ILE A 85 -20.92 -19.45 -13.89
CA ILE A 85 -20.42 -19.52 -15.26
C ILE A 85 -21.31 -20.38 -16.15
N ALA A 86 -21.93 -21.44 -15.63
CA ALA A 86 -22.87 -22.25 -16.40
C ALA A 86 -24.10 -21.43 -16.82
N THR A 87 -24.64 -20.63 -15.90
CA THR A 87 -25.77 -19.73 -16.15
C THR A 87 -25.37 -18.65 -17.16
N ALA A 88 -24.21 -18.02 -16.95
CA ALA A 88 -23.72 -16.97 -17.83
C ALA A 88 -23.35 -17.48 -19.23
N ARG A 89 -22.88 -18.72 -19.36
CA ARG A 89 -22.62 -19.36 -20.67
C ARG A 89 -23.92 -19.68 -21.43
N ALA A 90 -25.04 -19.87 -20.72
CA ALA A 90 -26.34 -20.12 -21.35
C ALA A 90 -27.00 -18.83 -21.87
N ASP A 91 -26.63 -17.66 -21.33
CA ASP A 91 -27.16 -16.37 -21.76
C ASP A 91 -26.41 -15.82 -22.99
N PRO A 92 -27.08 -15.70 -24.16
CA PRO A 92 -26.46 -15.14 -25.36
C PRO A 92 -26.19 -13.63 -25.29
N LEU A 93 -26.63 -12.94 -24.25
CA LEU A 93 -26.40 -11.50 -24.03
C LEU A 93 -25.25 -11.24 -23.06
N THR A 94 -24.64 -12.30 -22.49
CA THR A 94 -23.55 -12.19 -21.54
C THR A 94 -22.20 -12.42 -22.20
N VAL A 95 -21.26 -11.54 -21.88
CA VAL A 95 -19.85 -11.66 -22.25
C VAL A 95 -19.04 -11.94 -21.00
N LEU A 96 -18.32 -13.05 -21.04
CA LEU A 96 -17.45 -13.51 -19.96
C LEU A 96 -16.03 -13.07 -20.27
N ALA A 97 -15.37 -12.44 -19.31
CA ALA A 97 -13.97 -12.05 -19.43
C ALA A 97 -13.19 -12.53 -18.21
N ALA A 98 -12.00 -13.08 -18.42
CA ALA A 98 -11.05 -13.38 -17.36
C ALA A 98 -9.84 -12.46 -17.53
N ALA A 99 -9.36 -11.90 -16.42
CA ALA A 99 -8.25 -10.96 -16.38
C ALA A 99 -7.35 -11.27 -15.18
N ASP A 100 -6.04 -11.29 -15.42
CA ASP A 100 -5.01 -11.55 -14.41
C ASP A 100 -3.70 -10.85 -14.83
N GLY A 101 -2.93 -10.41 -13.83
CA GLY A 101 -1.64 -9.76 -13.96
C GLY A 101 -0.56 -10.41 -13.10
N SER A 102 0.64 -10.57 -13.66
CA SER A 102 1.77 -11.19 -12.98
C SER A 102 2.96 -10.24 -12.93
N VAL A 103 3.51 -10.07 -11.72
CA VAL A 103 4.80 -9.40 -11.51
C VAL A 103 5.85 -10.46 -11.18
N PRO A 104 6.93 -10.57 -11.96
CA PRO A 104 7.98 -11.55 -11.69
C PRO A 104 8.79 -11.19 -10.45
N GLN A 105 9.18 -12.20 -9.68
CA GLN A 105 10.08 -12.03 -8.52
C GLN A 105 11.48 -11.53 -8.90
N SER A 106 11.93 -11.85 -10.12
CA SER A 106 13.24 -11.43 -10.62
C SER A 106 13.13 -10.13 -11.42
N ASN A 107 13.94 -9.15 -11.04
CA ASN A 107 14.07 -7.84 -11.69
C ASN A 107 14.56 -7.90 -13.15
N GLN A 108 14.90 -9.09 -13.67
CA GLN A 108 15.29 -9.34 -15.05
C GLN A 108 14.10 -9.52 -15.99
N TYR A 109 12.89 -9.72 -15.46
CA TYR A 109 11.67 -9.93 -16.24
C TYR A 109 10.70 -8.77 -16.04
N GLN A 110 9.81 -8.60 -17.02
CA GLN A 110 8.77 -7.58 -17.03
C GLN A 110 7.45 -8.14 -16.48
N ALA A 111 6.62 -7.26 -15.92
CA ALA A 111 5.25 -7.59 -15.56
C ALA A 111 4.41 -7.84 -16.81
N THR A 112 3.48 -8.79 -16.71
CA THR A 112 2.64 -9.24 -17.82
C THR A 112 1.19 -9.31 -17.39
N SER A 113 0.28 -8.91 -18.27
CA SER A 113 -1.16 -9.13 -18.09
C SER A 113 -1.70 -9.95 -19.25
N ASP A 114 -2.76 -10.71 -18.99
CA ASP A 114 -3.50 -11.44 -20.00
C ASP A 114 -5.00 -11.29 -19.77
N THR A 115 -5.74 -11.41 -20.86
CA THR A 115 -7.17 -11.25 -20.86
C THR A 115 -7.76 -12.19 -21.90
N ILE A 116 -8.77 -12.96 -21.51
CA ILE A 116 -9.51 -13.83 -22.41
C ILE A 116 -11.00 -13.51 -22.32
N ILE A 117 -11.69 -13.56 -23.46
CA ILE A 117 -13.11 -13.26 -23.54
C ILE A 117 -13.87 -14.36 -24.26
N TYR A 118 -15.02 -14.73 -23.71
CA TYR A 118 -15.93 -15.75 -24.20
C TYR A 118 -17.34 -15.18 -24.37
N LYS A 119 -18.09 -15.79 -25.28
CA LYS A 119 -19.55 -15.64 -25.37
C LYS A 119 -20.15 -17.03 -25.51
N GLY A 120 -20.96 -17.42 -24.53
CA GLY A 120 -21.27 -18.83 -24.29
C GLY A 120 -19.99 -19.65 -24.13
N GLN A 121 -19.88 -20.76 -24.86
CA GLN A 121 -18.67 -21.61 -24.87
C GLN A 121 -17.60 -21.17 -25.88
N HIS A 122 -17.87 -20.15 -26.70
CA HIS A 122 -16.98 -19.75 -27.77
C HIS A 122 -16.00 -18.68 -27.29
N LYS A 123 -14.69 -18.98 -27.39
CA LYS A 123 -13.62 -18.01 -27.17
C LYS A 123 -13.64 -16.98 -28.29
N LEU A 124 -13.86 -15.72 -27.94
CA LEU A 124 -13.93 -14.62 -28.89
C LEU A 124 -12.57 -13.99 -29.14
N ASN A 125 -11.82 -13.71 -28.08
CA ASN A 125 -10.53 -13.04 -28.18
C ASN A 125 -9.63 -13.37 -26.98
N ARG A 126 -8.32 -13.20 -27.17
CA ARG A 126 -7.31 -13.19 -26.12
C ARG A 126 -6.28 -12.11 -26.42
N THR A 127 -5.92 -11.32 -25.43
CA THR A 127 -4.87 -10.31 -25.54
C THR A 127 -3.96 -10.37 -24.33
N HIS A 128 -2.66 -10.22 -24.54
CA HIS A 128 -1.68 -10.09 -23.48
C HIS A 128 -0.86 -8.81 -23.68
N TYR A 129 -0.39 -8.23 -22.58
CA TYR A 129 0.47 -7.06 -22.58
C TYR A 129 1.69 -7.29 -21.70
N VAL A 130 2.77 -6.61 -22.07
CA VAL A 130 4.01 -6.56 -21.29
C VAL A 130 4.16 -5.12 -20.80
N SER A 131 4.08 -4.92 -19.49
CA SER A 131 3.90 -3.59 -18.87
C SER A 131 5.18 -3.09 -18.19
N GLY A 132 6.37 -3.58 -18.55
CA GLY A 132 7.62 -3.09 -17.97
C GLY A 132 7.75 -3.39 -16.47
N ARG A 133 8.10 -2.37 -15.69
CA ARG A 133 8.25 -2.44 -14.22
C ARG A 133 7.09 -1.71 -13.58
N VAL A 134 6.03 -2.46 -13.30
CA VAL A 134 4.82 -1.97 -12.64
C VAL A 134 4.50 -2.83 -11.43
N THR A 135 3.68 -2.32 -10.52
CA THR A 135 3.24 -3.05 -9.34
C THR A 135 2.16 -4.07 -9.69
N ALA A 136 1.88 -5.01 -8.77
CA ALA A 136 0.82 -6.00 -8.97
C ALA A 136 -0.56 -5.33 -9.21
N PRO A 137 -1.00 -4.34 -8.39
CA PRO A 137 -2.25 -3.62 -8.67
C PRO A 137 -2.31 -2.96 -10.05
N ASP A 138 -1.21 -2.40 -10.54
CA ASP A 138 -1.19 -1.72 -11.85
C ASP A 138 -1.35 -2.71 -13.02
N VAL A 139 -0.69 -3.87 -12.95
CA VAL A 139 -0.78 -4.88 -14.01
C VAL A 139 -2.14 -5.57 -14.02
N GLU A 140 -2.73 -5.79 -12.83
CA GLU A 140 -4.10 -6.27 -12.68
C GLU A 140 -5.11 -5.27 -13.25
N LEU A 141 -4.96 -3.99 -12.91
CA LEU A 141 -5.79 -2.92 -13.45
C LEU A 141 -5.72 -2.86 -14.98
N ASN A 142 -4.53 -3.02 -15.58
CA ASN A 142 -4.39 -3.10 -17.02
C ASN A 142 -5.13 -4.32 -17.61
N ALA A 143 -5.04 -5.48 -16.97
CA ALA A 143 -5.78 -6.69 -17.39
C ALA A 143 -7.30 -6.44 -17.39
N ILE A 144 -7.83 -5.88 -16.30
CA ILE A 144 -9.25 -5.54 -16.16
C ILE A 144 -9.66 -4.51 -17.20
N ALA A 145 -8.84 -3.47 -17.43
CA ALA A 145 -9.12 -2.47 -18.44
C ALA A 145 -9.19 -3.07 -19.85
N CYS A 146 -8.31 -4.03 -20.16
CA CYS A 146 -8.34 -4.77 -21.41
C CYS A 146 -9.63 -5.60 -21.54
N ALA A 147 -10.03 -6.30 -20.47
CA ALA A 147 -11.27 -7.08 -20.41
C ALA A 147 -12.49 -6.23 -20.75
N VAL A 148 -12.65 -5.10 -20.07
CA VAL A 148 -13.79 -4.19 -20.29
C VAL A 148 -13.78 -3.63 -21.72
N ARG A 149 -12.64 -3.09 -22.17
CA ARG A 149 -12.52 -2.47 -23.51
C ARG A 149 -12.85 -3.42 -24.66
N LEU A 150 -12.54 -4.70 -24.50
CA LEU A 150 -12.86 -5.71 -25.50
C LEU A 150 -14.31 -6.21 -25.35
N ALA A 151 -14.83 -6.32 -24.13
CA ALA A 151 -16.19 -6.76 -23.86
C ALA A 151 -17.25 -5.75 -24.38
N VAL A 152 -17.07 -4.45 -24.15
CA VAL A 152 -18.01 -3.41 -24.62
C VAL A 152 -18.13 -3.33 -26.15
N LYS A 153 -17.16 -3.88 -26.89
CA LYS A 153 -17.16 -3.93 -28.35
C LYS A 153 -17.95 -5.11 -28.91
N GLN A 154 -18.36 -6.06 -28.07
CA GLN A 154 -19.10 -7.23 -28.53
C GLN A 154 -20.54 -6.86 -28.87
N ALA A 155 -20.99 -7.31 -30.04
CA ALA A 155 -22.37 -7.11 -30.47
C ALA A 155 -23.33 -7.89 -29.57
N ASN A 156 -24.52 -7.33 -29.35
CA ASN A 156 -25.58 -7.93 -28.53
C ASN A 156 -25.08 -8.38 -27.16
N CYS A 157 -24.41 -7.47 -26.43
CA CYS A 157 -23.96 -7.66 -25.07
C CYS A 157 -24.75 -6.73 -24.14
N GLN A 158 -25.45 -7.32 -23.17
CA GLN A 158 -26.14 -6.60 -22.09
C GLN A 158 -25.47 -6.82 -20.75
N HIS A 159 -24.79 -7.95 -20.54
CA HIS A 159 -24.08 -8.24 -19.30
C HIS A 159 -22.61 -8.51 -19.59
N ILE A 160 -21.72 -7.85 -18.84
CA ILE A 160 -20.29 -8.14 -18.83
C ILE A 160 -19.94 -8.73 -17.47
N MET A 161 -19.29 -9.89 -17.47
CA MET A 161 -18.78 -10.51 -16.25
C MET A 161 -17.27 -10.59 -16.32
N VAL A 162 -16.58 -9.92 -15.40
CA VAL A 162 -15.11 -9.92 -15.33
C VAL A 162 -14.67 -10.73 -14.12
N PHE A 163 -14.05 -11.88 -14.38
CA PHE A 163 -13.45 -12.74 -13.36
C PHE A 163 -12.00 -12.32 -13.11
N THR A 164 -11.67 -12.00 -11.86
CA THR A 164 -10.35 -11.56 -11.42
C THR A 164 -10.13 -11.94 -9.96
N ASP A 165 -8.87 -12.13 -9.57
CA ASP A 165 -8.47 -12.28 -8.17
C ASP A 165 -8.17 -10.94 -7.47
N SER A 166 -8.27 -9.82 -8.19
CA SER A 166 -7.86 -8.50 -7.72
C SER A 166 -9.05 -7.53 -7.61
N MET A 167 -9.89 -7.72 -6.59
CA MET A 167 -11.03 -6.83 -6.36
C MET A 167 -10.63 -5.38 -6.07
N GLY A 168 -9.48 -5.17 -5.42
CA GLY A 168 -8.92 -3.82 -5.25
C GLY A 168 -8.67 -3.14 -6.60
N SER A 169 -8.21 -3.88 -7.61
CA SER A 169 -8.02 -3.36 -8.97
C SER A 169 -9.34 -3.21 -9.72
N ALA A 170 -10.33 -4.06 -9.45
CA ALA A 170 -11.68 -3.92 -10.00
C ALA A 170 -12.37 -2.63 -9.51
N HIS A 171 -12.30 -2.32 -8.21
CA HIS A 171 -12.77 -1.05 -7.66
C HIS A 171 -12.01 0.12 -8.28
N ARG A 172 -10.68 0.01 -8.34
CA ARG A 172 -9.83 1.04 -8.95
C ARG A 172 -10.16 1.28 -10.42
N ALA A 173 -10.55 0.25 -11.18
CA ALA A 173 -10.89 0.37 -12.59
C ALA A 173 -12.07 1.30 -12.88
N VAL A 174 -12.99 1.44 -11.93
CA VAL A 174 -14.15 2.35 -12.05
C VAL A 174 -13.98 3.65 -11.26
N ASP A 175 -12.81 3.85 -10.65
CA ASP A 175 -12.44 5.08 -9.96
C ASP A 175 -11.64 6.00 -10.91
N PRO A 176 -12.18 7.17 -11.31
CA PRO A 176 -11.48 8.11 -12.17
C PRO A 176 -10.49 9.01 -11.40
N SER A 177 -10.39 8.87 -10.07
CA SER A 177 -9.52 9.69 -9.22
C SER A 177 -8.03 9.52 -9.55
N MET A 178 -7.19 10.40 -9.01
CA MET A 178 -5.76 10.37 -9.28
C MET A 178 -5.09 9.23 -8.49
N HIS A 179 -4.60 8.22 -9.20
CA HIS A 179 -3.89 7.09 -8.64
C HIS A 179 -2.97 6.45 -9.70
N SER A 180 -2.04 5.59 -9.28
CA SER A 180 -1.24 4.79 -10.22
C SER A 180 -2.11 3.91 -11.11
N GLY A 181 -1.87 3.95 -12.41
CA GLY A 181 -2.67 3.40 -13.48
C GLY A 181 -3.91 4.22 -13.89
N GLN A 182 -4.01 5.52 -13.56
CA GLN A 182 -5.23 6.33 -13.80
C GLN A 182 -5.72 6.24 -15.25
N ALA A 183 -4.81 6.23 -16.22
CA ALA A 183 -5.15 6.13 -17.64
C ALA A 183 -5.99 4.88 -17.97
N PHE A 184 -5.76 3.76 -17.28
CA PHE A 184 -6.54 2.53 -17.44
C PHE A 184 -7.96 2.70 -16.87
N SER A 185 -8.09 3.26 -15.67
CA SER A 185 -9.40 3.53 -15.06
C SER A 185 -10.22 4.53 -15.86
N LEU A 186 -9.61 5.61 -16.36
CA LEU A 186 -10.28 6.56 -17.26
C LEU A 186 -10.72 5.87 -18.55
N SER A 187 -9.90 4.99 -19.12
CA SER A 187 -10.30 4.22 -20.30
C SER A 187 -11.49 3.30 -20.02
N VAL A 188 -11.59 2.72 -18.82
CA VAL A 188 -12.73 1.90 -18.40
C VAL A 188 -13.97 2.76 -18.19
N CYS A 189 -13.86 3.86 -17.43
CA CYS A 189 -14.95 4.79 -17.18
C CYS A 189 -15.54 5.33 -18.50
N ARG A 190 -14.69 5.78 -19.42
CA ARG A 190 -15.11 6.24 -20.76
C ARG A 190 -15.86 5.17 -21.53
N ALA A 191 -15.31 3.96 -21.57
CA ALA A 191 -15.90 2.84 -22.29
C ALA A 191 -17.28 2.46 -21.71
N LEU A 192 -17.37 2.34 -20.39
CA LEU A 192 -18.61 1.95 -19.71
C LEU A 192 -19.67 3.06 -19.77
N GLN A 193 -19.31 4.34 -19.62
CA GLN A 193 -20.27 5.43 -19.74
C GLN A 193 -20.96 5.44 -21.11
N VAL A 194 -20.20 5.29 -22.20
CA VAL A 194 -20.76 5.21 -23.56
C VAL A 194 -21.62 3.96 -23.71
N TRP A 195 -21.16 2.83 -23.15
CA TRP A 195 -21.87 1.57 -23.23
C TRP A 195 -23.20 1.59 -22.46
N PHE A 196 -23.23 2.11 -21.23
CA PHE A 196 -24.43 2.25 -20.41
C PHE A 196 -25.44 3.25 -20.97
N LYS A 197 -24.96 4.37 -21.54
CA LYS A 197 -25.86 5.37 -22.14
C LYS A 197 -26.66 4.82 -23.32
N ALA A 198 -26.16 3.79 -23.99
CA ALA A 198 -26.78 3.24 -25.19
C ALA A 198 -27.90 2.23 -24.90
N ASP A 199 -27.97 1.63 -23.71
CA ASP A 199 -29.05 0.71 -23.31
C ASP A 199 -29.13 0.64 -21.78
N ASP A 200 -30.33 0.85 -21.24
CA ASP A 200 -30.59 0.89 -19.80
C ASP A 200 -30.52 -0.47 -19.10
N LEU A 201 -30.55 -1.56 -19.88
CA LEU A 201 -30.42 -2.94 -19.35
C LEU A 201 -28.96 -3.38 -19.17
N ARG A 202 -28.00 -2.57 -19.64
CA ARG A 202 -26.59 -2.92 -19.60
C ARG A 202 -26.02 -2.83 -18.20
N HIS A 203 -25.35 -3.88 -17.76
CA HIS A 203 -24.69 -3.92 -16.46
C HIS A 203 -23.39 -4.73 -16.51
N ILE A 204 -22.50 -4.49 -15.55
CA ILE A 204 -21.24 -5.20 -15.40
C ILE A 204 -21.11 -5.75 -13.98
N THR A 205 -20.58 -6.97 -13.89
CA THR A 205 -20.26 -7.63 -12.62
C THR A 205 -18.79 -7.98 -12.59
N PHE A 206 -18.08 -7.49 -11.58
CA PHE A 206 -16.75 -7.96 -11.22
C PHE A 206 -16.90 -9.13 -10.23
N VAL A 207 -16.36 -10.28 -10.60
CA VAL A 207 -16.51 -11.53 -9.86
C VAL A 207 -15.16 -11.91 -9.26
N TYR A 208 -15.08 -11.96 -7.94
CA TYR A 208 -13.86 -12.37 -7.25
C TYR A 208 -13.59 -13.87 -7.44
N VAL A 209 -12.40 -14.20 -7.91
CA VAL A 209 -11.89 -15.57 -8.02
C VAL A 209 -10.62 -15.71 -7.18
N PRO A 210 -10.62 -16.44 -6.06
CA PRO A 210 -9.40 -16.67 -5.30
C PRO A 210 -8.31 -17.33 -6.17
N SER A 211 -7.12 -16.73 -6.26
CA SER A 211 -6.01 -17.25 -7.09
C SER A 211 -5.63 -18.69 -6.73
N ALA A 212 -5.82 -19.08 -5.46
CA ALA A 212 -5.58 -20.43 -4.97
C ALA A 212 -6.44 -21.51 -5.65
N LEU A 213 -7.62 -21.16 -6.18
CA LEU A 213 -8.52 -22.11 -6.84
C LEU A 213 -8.06 -22.50 -8.25
N ARG A 214 -7.28 -21.63 -8.93
CA ARG A 214 -6.90 -21.82 -10.36
C ARG A 214 -8.10 -22.22 -11.24
N TRP A 215 -9.22 -21.53 -11.03
CA TRP A 215 -10.54 -21.93 -11.50
C TRP A 215 -10.81 -21.55 -12.98
N ASP A 216 -11.32 -22.51 -13.76
CA ASP A 216 -11.79 -22.40 -15.17
C ASP A 216 -11.00 -21.36 -16.01
N ILE A 217 -11.69 -20.40 -16.62
CA ILE A 217 -11.12 -19.41 -17.53
C ILE A 217 -10.10 -18.49 -16.85
N HIS A 218 -10.27 -18.22 -15.55
CA HIS A 218 -9.30 -17.44 -14.78
C HIS A 218 -8.00 -18.22 -14.58
N GLY A 219 -8.08 -19.53 -14.29
CA GLY A 219 -6.92 -20.42 -14.20
C GLY A 219 -6.10 -20.49 -15.48
N GLU A 220 -6.75 -20.40 -16.66
CA GLU A 220 -6.06 -20.33 -17.96
C GLU A 220 -5.21 -19.05 -18.09
N VAL A 221 -5.79 -17.90 -17.71
CA VAL A 221 -5.11 -16.60 -17.74
C VAL A 221 -3.96 -16.59 -16.72
N HIS A 222 -4.23 -16.99 -15.47
CA HIS A 222 -3.26 -17.08 -14.39
C HIS A 222 -2.04 -17.91 -14.77
N LYS A 223 -2.27 -19.10 -15.33
CA LYS A 223 -1.20 -19.98 -15.78
C LYS A 223 -0.34 -19.32 -16.85
N TYR A 224 -0.96 -18.65 -17.82
CA TYR A 224 -0.24 -18.00 -18.90
C TYR A 224 0.65 -16.85 -18.41
N VAL A 225 0.12 -15.94 -17.59
CA VAL A 225 0.89 -14.78 -17.11
C VAL A 225 2.00 -15.17 -16.14
N THR A 226 1.81 -16.22 -15.35
CA THR A 226 2.84 -16.72 -14.43
C THR A 226 3.97 -17.45 -15.15
N GLU A 227 3.66 -18.20 -16.22
CA GLU A 227 4.64 -18.92 -17.04
C GLU A 227 5.38 -18.01 -18.03
N LEU A 228 4.74 -16.95 -18.54
CA LEU A 228 5.34 -16.04 -19.50
C LEU A 228 6.50 -15.24 -18.87
N LYS A 229 7.72 -15.44 -19.38
CA LYS A 229 8.93 -14.72 -18.96
C LYS A 229 9.45 -13.83 -20.08
N VAL A 230 9.12 -12.53 -19.99
CA VAL A 230 9.63 -11.53 -20.94
C VAL A 230 10.79 -10.79 -20.29
N ARG A 231 12.00 -10.90 -20.86
CA ARG A 231 13.17 -10.19 -20.34
C ARG A 231 12.98 -8.68 -20.48
N VAL A 232 13.49 -7.96 -19.50
CA VAL A 232 13.63 -6.51 -19.56
C VAL A 232 14.64 -6.17 -20.67
N GLY A 233 14.15 -5.58 -21.76
CA GLY A 233 14.99 -5.14 -22.89
C GLY A 233 15.43 -3.69 -22.78
N HIS A 234 16.17 -3.19 -23.78
CA HIS A 234 16.55 -1.78 -23.91
C HIS A 234 15.40 -0.84 -24.31
N ARG A 235 14.18 -1.36 -24.53
CA ARG A 235 13.01 -0.52 -24.81
C ARG A 235 12.62 0.25 -23.55
N LYS A 236 12.03 1.44 -23.75
CA LYS A 236 11.46 2.28 -22.68
C LYS A 236 10.53 1.39 -21.84
N MET A 237 10.90 1.19 -20.57
CA MET A 237 10.07 0.45 -19.62
C MET A 237 8.94 1.36 -19.20
N ASP A 238 7.73 0.83 -19.12
CA ASP A 238 6.70 1.54 -18.40
C ASP A 238 7.03 1.50 -16.91
N ASN A 239 7.09 2.70 -16.31
CA ASN A 239 7.26 2.90 -14.88
C ASN A 239 6.00 3.57 -14.37
N SER A 240 5.27 2.89 -13.49
CA SER A 240 4.13 3.48 -12.80
C SER A 240 4.58 4.34 -11.62
N THR A 241 3.71 5.27 -11.22
CA THR A 241 3.95 6.08 -10.01
C THR A 241 4.14 5.22 -8.76
N ASP A 242 3.30 4.19 -8.56
CA ASP A 242 3.43 3.28 -7.41
C ASP A 242 4.78 2.54 -7.41
N THR A 243 5.33 2.22 -8.58
CA THR A 243 6.65 1.58 -8.69
C THR A 243 7.76 2.52 -8.23
N LEU A 244 7.74 3.79 -8.65
CA LEU A 244 8.73 4.76 -8.23
C LEU A 244 8.64 5.04 -6.73
N CYS A 245 7.42 5.19 -6.19
CA CYS A 245 7.18 5.33 -4.76
C CYS A 245 7.68 4.12 -3.96
N SER A 246 7.40 2.91 -4.44
CA SER A 246 7.87 1.66 -3.81
C SER A 246 9.39 1.58 -3.81
N GLN A 247 10.06 1.95 -4.90
CA GLN A 247 11.52 1.97 -4.97
C GLN A 247 12.14 3.00 -4.02
N ALA A 248 11.56 4.20 -3.94
CA ALA A 248 12.01 5.22 -3.00
C ALA A 248 11.82 4.75 -1.54
N ALA A 249 10.65 4.18 -1.22
CA ALA A 249 10.36 3.63 0.11
C ALA A 249 11.34 2.50 0.48
N HIS A 250 11.66 1.58 -0.43
CA HIS A 250 12.67 0.55 -0.20
C HIS A 250 14.06 1.16 0.00
N SER A 251 14.47 2.14 -0.82
CA SER A 251 15.78 2.80 -0.70
C SER A 251 15.94 3.47 0.67
N VAL A 252 14.90 4.12 1.15
CA VAL A 252 14.86 4.76 2.47
C VAL A 252 14.84 3.73 3.59
N LEU A 253 14.09 2.64 3.43
CA LEU A 253 14.05 1.55 4.40
C LEU A 253 15.42 0.87 4.52
N ASP A 254 16.12 0.63 3.40
CA ASP A 254 17.47 0.07 3.38
C ASP A 254 18.46 1.00 4.08
N LEU A 255 18.40 2.31 3.78
CA LEU A 255 19.23 3.31 4.45
C LEU A 255 18.93 3.35 5.95
N TRP A 256 17.65 3.37 6.33
CA TRP A 256 17.25 3.42 7.74
C TRP A 256 17.66 2.16 8.47
N SER A 257 17.46 0.98 7.88
CA SER A 257 17.87 -0.31 8.45
C SER A 257 19.39 -0.38 8.62
N SER A 258 20.16 0.04 7.61
CA SER A 258 21.63 0.10 7.69
C SER A 258 22.10 1.08 8.77
N THR A 259 21.43 2.23 8.90
CA THR A 259 21.79 3.24 9.91
C THR A 259 21.41 2.76 11.31
N PHE A 260 20.27 2.07 11.45
CA PHE A 260 19.78 1.53 12.71
C PHE A 260 20.65 0.41 13.27
N GLN A 261 21.41 -0.29 12.41
CA GLN A 261 22.41 -1.27 12.83
C GLN A 261 23.63 -0.64 13.51
N ASP A 262 23.88 0.66 13.34
CA ASP A 262 24.97 1.38 14.01
C ASP A 262 24.55 1.76 15.44
N PRO A 263 25.19 1.22 16.50
CA PRO A 263 24.85 1.57 17.88
C PRO A 263 25.02 3.06 18.20
N THR A 264 25.87 3.77 17.45
CA THR A 264 26.08 5.20 17.64
C THR A 264 24.89 6.04 17.15
N TYR A 265 24.05 5.48 16.26
CA TYR A 265 22.87 6.16 15.74
C TYR A 265 21.77 6.33 16.79
N TRP A 266 21.51 5.29 17.58
CA TRP A 266 20.44 5.30 18.59
C TRP A 266 20.92 5.63 20.01
N GLY A 267 22.23 5.70 20.26
CA GLY A 267 22.81 6.17 21.52
C GLY A 267 22.97 5.08 22.58
N SER A 268 23.32 5.40 23.83
CA SER A 268 23.53 4.37 24.87
C SER A 268 22.24 3.90 25.56
N GLU A 269 21.16 4.67 25.43
CA GLU A 269 19.95 4.50 26.24
C GLU A 269 18.80 3.83 25.47
N PHE A 270 18.98 3.52 24.19
CA PHE A 270 17.94 2.85 23.41
C PHE A 270 17.79 1.39 23.86
N LEU A 271 16.56 0.95 24.05
CA LEU A 271 16.26 -0.44 24.40
C LEU A 271 16.15 -1.28 23.13
N GLU A 272 17.17 -2.10 22.88
CA GLU A 272 17.14 -3.08 21.79
C GLU A 272 16.19 -4.22 22.12
N LEU A 273 15.02 -4.22 21.47
CA LEU A 273 14.02 -5.27 21.59
C LEU A 273 14.22 -6.34 20.51
N GLN A 274 13.82 -7.56 20.83
CA GLN A 274 13.94 -8.73 19.96
C GLN A 274 12.57 -9.35 19.65
N TRP A 275 12.52 -10.09 18.55
CA TRP A 275 11.48 -11.07 18.25
C TRP A 275 11.65 -12.35 19.08
N PRO A 276 10.63 -13.21 19.25
CA PRO A 276 10.73 -14.45 20.04
C PRO A 276 11.86 -15.41 19.61
N ASP A 277 12.25 -15.36 18.35
CA ASP A 277 13.37 -16.08 17.73
C ASP A 277 14.73 -15.38 17.92
N ARG A 278 14.77 -14.32 18.73
CA ARG A 278 15.94 -13.53 19.16
C ARG A 278 16.58 -12.65 18.08
N TRP A 279 15.87 -12.39 16.98
CA TRP A 279 16.31 -11.37 16.03
C TRP A 279 15.99 -9.96 16.53
N PRO A 280 16.87 -8.96 16.35
CA PRO A 280 16.58 -7.59 16.70
C PRO A 280 15.39 -7.07 15.90
N ILE A 281 14.52 -6.30 16.56
CA ILE A 281 13.42 -5.63 15.87
C ILE A 281 13.99 -4.50 15.02
N GLN A 282 13.78 -4.59 13.71
CA GLN A 282 14.20 -3.58 12.75
C GLN A 282 13.07 -2.58 12.47
N PRO A 283 13.42 -1.33 12.11
CA PRO A 283 12.45 -0.36 11.69
C PRO A 283 11.71 -0.82 10.43
N LEU A 284 10.41 -0.53 10.38
CA LEU A 284 9.56 -0.80 9.23
C LEU A 284 8.50 0.29 9.13
N TYR A 285 8.18 0.73 7.92
CA TYR A 285 7.15 1.75 7.69
C TYR A 285 5.74 1.16 7.48
N LEU A 286 5.67 -0.09 7.01
CA LEU A 286 4.41 -0.78 6.73
C LEU A 286 3.60 -0.97 8.01
N ASN A 287 2.32 -0.60 7.98
CA ASN A 287 1.38 -0.70 9.11
C ASN A 287 1.89 -0.07 10.41
N GLY A 288 2.69 1.00 10.31
CA GLY A 288 3.28 1.65 11.49
C GLY A 288 4.46 0.91 12.11
N GLY A 289 4.92 -0.17 11.47
CA GLY A 289 6.03 -0.98 11.93
C GLY A 289 5.73 -1.80 13.17
N PRO A 290 6.73 -2.54 13.69
CA PRO A 290 6.53 -3.54 14.73
C PRO A 290 6.08 -2.95 16.06
N TRP A 291 6.54 -1.73 16.42
CA TRP A 291 6.17 -1.08 17.67
C TRP A 291 4.75 -0.52 17.65
N LEU A 292 4.38 0.26 16.62
CA LEU A 292 3.04 0.86 16.56
C LEU A 292 1.96 -0.20 16.34
N SER A 293 2.25 -1.24 15.54
CA SER A 293 1.33 -2.36 15.36
C SER A 293 0.99 -3.06 16.68
N TYR A 294 1.94 -3.12 17.62
CA TYR A 294 1.76 -3.83 18.89
C TYR A 294 1.09 -2.96 19.97
N PHE A 295 1.47 -1.68 20.05
CA PHE A 295 1.07 -0.79 21.14
C PHE A 295 0.08 0.32 20.74
N GLY A 296 -0.22 0.45 19.44
CA GLY A 296 -1.00 1.56 18.89
C GLY A 296 -2.46 1.62 19.33
N HIS A 297 -2.95 0.63 20.08
CA HIS A 297 -4.32 0.62 20.63
C HIS A 297 -4.52 1.58 21.81
N SER A 298 -3.45 2.06 22.44
CA SER A 298 -3.51 2.99 23.57
C SER A 298 -2.42 4.06 23.46
N ILE A 299 -2.82 5.32 23.27
CA ILE A 299 -1.88 6.45 23.17
C ILE A 299 -1.02 6.57 24.42
N SER A 300 -1.61 6.40 25.60
CA SER A 300 -0.89 6.50 26.88
C SER A 300 0.14 5.37 27.03
N GLU A 301 -0.23 4.14 26.69
CA GLU A 301 0.70 3.01 26.72
C GLU A 301 1.82 3.19 25.71
N PHE A 302 1.48 3.53 24.46
CA PHE A 302 2.45 3.75 23.40
C PHE A 302 3.43 4.88 23.75
N THR A 303 2.95 5.97 24.34
CA THR A 303 3.81 7.09 24.76
C THR A 303 4.86 6.63 25.78
N ARG A 304 4.45 5.86 26.80
CA ARG A 304 5.37 5.30 27.81
C ARG A 304 6.33 4.28 27.22
N VAL A 305 5.88 3.49 26.24
CA VAL A 305 6.75 2.56 25.50
C VAL A 305 7.80 3.33 24.72
N CYS A 306 7.40 4.37 23.96
CA CYS A 306 8.35 5.21 23.22
C CYS A 306 9.38 5.84 24.16
N TRP A 307 8.94 6.40 25.27
CA TRP A 307 9.82 6.96 26.30
C TRP A 307 10.78 5.93 26.89
N CYS A 308 10.30 4.73 27.20
CA CYS A 308 11.12 3.63 27.68
C CYS A 308 12.17 3.22 26.64
N ILE A 309 11.73 2.93 25.41
CA ILE A 309 12.58 2.42 24.33
C ILE A 309 13.62 3.46 23.91
N THR A 310 13.26 4.73 23.83
CA THR A 310 14.18 5.78 23.40
C THR A 310 15.05 6.33 24.53
N GLY A 311 14.86 5.90 25.78
CA GLY A 311 15.54 6.48 26.94
C GLY A 311 15.07 7.90 27.31
N HIS A 312 13.92 8.35 26.79
CA HIS A 312 13.38 9.71 26.98
C HIS A 312 12.23 9.77 28.00
N ALA A 313 12.11 8.77 28.88
CA ALA A 313 11.13 8.82 29.96
C ALA A 313 11.39 10.02 30.89
N PRO A 314 10.34 10.75 31.34
CA PRO A 314 10.46 11.89 32.25
C PRO A 314 10.78 11.42 33.68
N ILE A 315 11.95 10.82 33.84
CA ILE A 315 12.50 10.28 35.08
C ILE A 315 13.88 10.90 35.35
N GLY A 316 14.50 10.54 36.48
CA GLY A 316 15.74 11.16 36.93
C GLY A 316 16.88 11.26 35.91
N ALA A 317 17.04 10.27 35.02
CA ALA A 317 18.03 10.33 33.93
C ALA A 317 17.75 11.45 32.93
N TYR A 318 16.49 11.65 32.55
CA TYR A 318 16.05 12.73 31.67
C TYR A 318 16.24 14.09 32.35
N TYR A 319 15.77 14.25 33.60
CA TYR A 319 15.93 15.50 34.35
C TYR A 319 17.40 15.92 34.49
N ARG A 320 18.29 14.96 34.77
CA ARG A 320 19.73 15.21 34.82
C ARG A 320 20.30 15.61 33.47
N CYS A 321 19.91 14.94 32.38
CA CYS A 321 20.37 15.23 31.02
C CYS A 321 20.01 16.66 30.61
N PHE A 322 18.76 17.05 30.86
CA PHE A 322 18.21 18.36 30.48
C PHE A 322 18.37 19.45 31.56
N LYS A 323 19.08 19.17 32.65
CA LYS A 323 19.34 20.11 33.77
C LYS A 323 18.06 20.67 34.39
N ILE A 324 17.03 19.84 34.50
CA ILE A 324 15.75 20.18 35.13
C ILE A 324 15.90 20.01 36.65
N ASN A 325 15.41 20.99 37.42
CA ASN A 325 15.53 20.99 38.89
C ASN A 325 14.47 20.10 39.56
N GLU A 326 14.54 18.80 39.30
CA GLU A 326 13.67 17.76 39.85
C GLU A 326 14.50 16.63 40.48
N PRO A 327 13.93 15.80 41.38
CA PRO A 327 14.66 14.68 41.96
C PRO A 327 15.19 13.69 40.90
N HIS A 328 16.50 13.38 40.96
CA HIS A 328 17.13 12.43 40.03
C HIS A 328 17.13 10.97 40.52
N GLY A 329 17.03 10.76 41.83
CA GLY A 329 17.09 9.44 42.44
C GLY A 329 15.79 8.66 42.31
N CYS A 330 15.86 7.33 42.42
CA CYS A 330 14.68 6.48 42.49
C CYS A 330 14.19 6.34 43.95
N THR A 331 12.89 6.10 44.13
CA THR A 331 12.27 5.79 45.43
C THR A 331 12.90 4.58 46.11
N CYS A 332 13.45 3.65 45.32
CA CYS A 332 14.16 2.48 45.84
C CYS A 332 15.58 2.81 46.36
N ARG A 333 15.90 4.11 46.47
CA ARG A 333 17.18 4.69 46.93
C ARG A 333 18.34 4.58 45.94
N ALA A 334 18.07 4.25 44.68
CA ALA A 334 19.10 4.35 43.65
C ALA A 334 19.45 5.83 43.39
N ALA A 335 20.74 6.12 43.24
CA ALA A 335 21.23 7.50 43.03
C ALA A 335 20.73 8.14 41.73
N LEU A 336 20.34 7.32 40.75
CA LEU A 336 19.77 7.76 39.48
C LEU A 336 18.65 6.81 39.06
N GLN A 337 17.51 7.38 38.68
CA GLN A 337 16.42 6.65 38.03
C GLN A 337 16.59 6.71 36.50
N SER A 338 17.16 5.66 35.90
CA SER A 338 17.25 5.46 34.43
C SER A 338 16.28 4.39 33.94
N CYS A 339 16.03 4.33 32.63
CA CYS A 339 15.22 3.25 32.03
C CYS A 339 15.81 1.88 32.36
N GLN A 340 17.13 1.73 32.22
CA GLN A 340 17.85 0.51 32.59
C GLN A 340 17.64 0.14 34.07
N HIS A 341 17.73 1.12 34.98
CA HIS A 341 17.48 0.88 36.40
C HIS A 341 16.05 0.40 36.65
N VAL A 342 15.05 1.09 36.08
CA VAL A 342 13.63 0.76 36.26
C VAL A 342 13.29 -0.63 35.73
N LEU A 343 13.84 -1.03 34.59
CA LEU A 343 13.56 -2.34 33.98
C LEU A 343 14.29 -3.50 34.65
N PHE A 344 15.52 -3.28 35.12
CA PHE A 344 16.43 -4.38 35.47
C PHE A 344 16.88 -4.43 36.93
N CYS A 345 16.73 -3.34 37.69
CA CYS A 345 17.34 -3.22 39.03
C CYS A 345 16.44 -2.63 40.11
N CYS A 346 15.32 -2.00 39.74
CA CYS A 346 14.48 -1.30 40.69
C CYS A 346 13.72 -2.29 41.58
N ARG A 347 13.82 -2.12 42.89
CA ARG A 347 13.13 -2.97 43.88
C ARG A 347 11.66 -2.61 44.07
N ASP A 348 11.29 -1.39 43.69
CA ASP A 348 9.93 -0.86 43.86
C ASP A 348 9.04 -1.16 42.64
N GLN A 349 9.61 -1.69 41.56
CA GLN A 349 8.92 -2.01 40.32
C GLN A 349 8.83 -3.53 40.19
N TYR A 350 7.65 -4.04 39.88
CA TYR A 350 7.43 -5.46 39.73
C TYR A 350 7.88 -5.93 38.34
N SER A 351 8.79 -6.91 38.28
CA SER A 351 9.21 -7.54 37.03
C SER A 351 9.27 -9.04 37.20
N VAL A 352 8.52 -9.77 36.37
CA VAL A 352 8.53 -11.26 36.35
C VAL A 352 9.72 -11.77 35.53
N HIS A 353 10.08 -11.05 34.45
CA HIS A 353 11.12 -11.42 33.51
C HIS A 353 11.81 -10.18 32.93
N TYR A 354 13.06 -10.34 32.51
CA TYR A 354 13.82 -9.32 31.79
C TYR A 354 13.10 -8.97 30.46
N PRO A 355 12.79 -7.70 30.19
CA PRO A 355 11.97 -7.34 29.05
C PRO A 355 12.79 -7.24 27.77
N TRP A 356 13.02 -8.38 27.12
CA TRP A 356 13.73 -8.49 25.85
C TRP A 356 12.79 -8.43 24.65
N PHE A 357 11.50 -8.75 24.84
CA PHE A 357 10.50 -8.80 23.78
C PHE A 357 9.41 -7.73 23.97
N LEU A 358 8.73 -7.31 22.90
CA LEU A 358 7.61 -6.33 22.97
C LEU A 358 6.55 -6.72 24.02
N ARG A 359 6.19 -8.01 24.08
CA ARG A 359 5.22 -8.53 25.04
C ARG A 359 5.64 -8.31 26.50
N ASP A 360 6.94 -8.36 26.77
CA ASP A 360 7.44 -8.25 28.15
C ASP A 360 7.35 -6.80 28.62
N ILE A 361 7.62 -5.84 27.73
CA ILE A 361 7.41 -4.41 28.00
C ILE A 361 5.93 -4.12 28.24
N ALA A 362 5.03 -4.69 27.44
CA ALA A 362 3.59 -4.55 27.65
C ALA A 362 3.16 -5.08 29.03
N LEU A 363 3.62 -6.28 29.37
CA LEU A 363 3.36 -6.87 30.69
C LEU A 363 3.95 -6.03 31.81
N PHE A 364 5.18 -5.52 31.66
CA PHE A 364 5.82 -4.66 32.65
C PHE A 364 4.99 -3.40 32.90
N LEU A 365 4.57 -2.69 31.84
CA LEU A 365 3.76 -1.47 31.94
C LEU A 365 2.35 -1.71 32.50
N LYS A 366 1.80 -2.92 32.31
CA LYS A 366 0.53 -3.33 32.90
C LYS A 366 0.63 -3.53 34.41
N HIS A 367 1.74 -4.10 34.89
CA HIS A 367 1.98 -4.30 36.32
C HIS A 367 2.45 -3.01 37.02
N ASN A 368 3.08 -2.10 36.26
CA ASN A 368 3.63 -0.85 36.77
C ASN A 368 2.98 0.35 36.07
N PRO A 369 1.73 0.71 36.42
CA PRO A 369 0.95 1.71 35.68
C PRO A 369 1.55 3.13 35.71
N THR A 370 2.41 3.43 36.68
CA THR A 370 3.10 4.73 36.80
C THR A 370 4.48 4.75 36.17
N ALA A 371 5.01 3.61 35.73
CA ALA A 371 6.36 3.54 35.17
C ALA A 371 6.47 4.36 33.88
N PHE A 372 7.59 5.08 33.75
CA PHE A 372 7.93 5.94 32.61
C PHE A 372 6.93 7.06 32.30
N GLY A 373 5.94 7.31 33.15
CA GLY A 373 5.03 8.45 33.02
C GLY A 373 5.55 9.68 33.75
N PHE A 374 4.89 10.82 33.50
CA PHE A 374 4.95 11.94 34.45
C PHE A 374 4.30 11.50 35.77
N ASN A 375 4.95 11.81 36.89
CA ASN A 375 4.42 11.56 38.23
C ASN A 375 3.29 12.53 38.57
#